data_AF-A0A1I4E4N1-F1
#
_entry.id   AF-A0A1I4E4N1-F1
#
_cell.length_a   1.000
_cell.length_b   1.000
_cell.length_c   1.000
_cell.angle_alpha   90.00
_cell.angle_beta   90.00
_cell.angle_gamma   90.00
#
_symmetry.space_group_name_H-M   'P 1'
#
loop_
_entity.id
_entity.type
_entity.pdbx_description
1 polymer ?
#
loop_
_entity_poly.entity_id
_entity_poly.type
_entity_poly.pdbx_seq_one_letter_code
_entity_poly.pdbx_strand_id
1 'polypeptide(L)'
;MHIRYLVLYTLGKKKKDFIRCICRTKDGKAEEVKNYMNNSNSYSVLRARLMNKHIIDGEKRGYLMIKLPRFKEFVDLWGDI
;
A
#
# COMPACT_ATOMS: atom_id res chain seq x y z
N MET A 1 9.93 -18.64 -1.96
CA MET A 1 9.40 -17.27 -1.73
C MET A 1 9.21 -16.53 -3.06
N HIS A 2 8.16 -16.81 -3.85
CA HIS A 2 7.91 -16.09 -5.13
C HIS A 2 6.44 -15.69 -5.37
N ILE A 3 5.48 -16.37 -4.72
CA ILE A 3 4.03 -16.14 -4.93
C ILE A 3 3.57 -14.76 -4.42
N ARG A 4 4.24 -14.21 -3.39
CA ARG A 4 3.85 -12.93 -2.77
C ARG A 4 4.11 -11.69 -3.63
N TYR A 5 4.92 -11.78 -4.69
CA TYR A 5 5.13 -10.65 -5.60
C TYR A 5 4.11 -10.65 -6.76
N LEU A 6 3.67 -11.84 -7.20
CA LEU A 6 2.66 -11.97 -8.25
C LEU A 6 1.30 -11.38 -7.83
N VAL A 7 0.95 -11.49 -6.54
CA VAL A 7 -0.29 -10.91 -5.99
C VAL A 7 -0.33 -9.38 -6.09
N LEU A 8 0.83 -8.73 -6.12
CA LEU A 8 0.93 -7.27 -6.25
C LEU A 8 0.61 -6.81 -7.68
N TYR A 9 1.09 -7.56 -8.66
CA TYR A 9 0.84 -7.26 -10.07
C TYR A 9 -0.65 -7.38 -10.42
N THR A 10 -1.34 -8.34 -9.81
CA THR A 10 -2.79 -8.59 -9.99
C THR A 10 -3.70 -7.64 -9.21
N LEU A 11 -3.15 -6.69 -8.44
CA LEU A 11 -3.97 -5.71 -7.74
C LEU A 11 -4.66 -4.74 -8.71
N GLY A 12 -5.95 -4.48 -8.47
CA GLY A 12 -6.68 -3.46 -9.20
C GLY A 12 -6.13 -2.04 -8.95
N LYS A 13 -6.41 -1.11 -9.88
CA LYS A 13 -5.89 0.27 -9.91
C LYS A 13 -5.98 1.00 -8.57
N LYS A 14 -7.14 0.96 -7.89
CA LYS A 14 -7.35 1.62 -6.59
C LYS A 14 -6.43 1.09 -5.47
N LYS A 15 -6.09 -0.20 -5.50
CA LYS A 15 -5.18 -0.80 -4.51
C LYS A 15 -3.73 -0.44 -4.81
N LYS A 16 -3.35 -0.44 -6.10
CA LYS A 16 -2.03 0.02 -6.54
C LYS A 16 -1.79 1.49 -6.19
N ASP A 17 -2.78 2.33 -6.42
CA ASP A 17 -2.75 3.75 -6.06
C ASP A 17 -2.58 3.98 -4.54
N PHE A 18 -3.36 3.28 -3.72
CA PHE A 18 -3.23 3.36 -2.27
C PHE A 18 -1.86 2.92 -1.77
N ILE A 19 -1.33 1.86 -2.35
CA ILE A 19 0.02 1.39 -2.07
C ILE A 19 1.06 2.45 -2.45
N ARG A 20 0.91 3.12 -3.60
CA ARG A 20 1.78 4.21 -4.04
C ARG A 20 1.75 5.36 -3.02
N CYS A 21 0.58 5.67 -2.46
CA CYS A 21 0.44 6.66 -1.38
C CYS A 21 1.24 6.26 -0.14
N ILE A 22 1.18 5.00 0.27
CA ILE A 22 1.98 4.48 1.40
C ILE A 22 3.48 4.62 1.11
N CYS A 23 3.94 4.25 -0.09
CA CYS A 23 5.35 4.39 -0.47
C CYS A 23 5.84 5.84 -0.61
N ARG A 24 4.93 6.80 -0.84
CA ARG A 24 5.26 8.24 -0.85
C ARG A 24 5.48 8.79 0.56
N THR A 25 4.84 8.22 1.58
CA THR A 25 5.09 8.63 2.95
C THR A 25 6.46 8.15 3.43
N LYS A 26 7.24 9.03 4.08
CA LYS A 26 8.57 8.68 4.61
C LYS A 26 8.46 7.76 5.82
N ASP A 27 7.50 8.03 6.70
CA ASP A 27 7.37 7.37 8.00
C ASP A 27 6.19 6.40 8.09
N GLY A 28 5.41 6.25 7.01
CA GLY A 28 4.23 5.37 7.02
C GLY A 28 3.08 5.89 7.87
N LYS A 29 3.01 7.19 8.20
CA LYS A 29 1.92 7.74 9.02
C LYS A 29 0.59 7.64 8.29
N ALA A 30 -0.40 7.02 8.93
CA ALA A 30 -1.73 6.80 8.38
C ALA A 30 -2.43 8.10 7.94
N GLU A 31 -2.22 9.18 8.68
CA GLU A 31 -2.75 10.51 8.36
C GLU A 31 -2.14 11.07 7.08
N GLU A 32 -0.82 10.94 6.91
CA GLU A 32 -0.16 11.34 5.67
C GLU A 32 -0.62 10.50 4.49
N VAL A 33 -0.76 9.18 4.66
CA VAL A 33 -1.28 8.31 3.61
C VAL A 33 -2.68 8.78 3.17
N LYS A 34 -3.55 9.16 4.11
CA LYS A 34 -4.89 9.70 3.80
C LYS A 34 -4.81 11.02 3.04
N ASN A 35 -3.84 11.88 3.35
CA ASN A 35 -3.65 13.15 2.64
C ASN A 35 -3.20 12.96 1.18
N TYR A 36 -2.45 11.89 0.90
CA TYR A 36 -2.06 11.54 -0.48
C TYR A 36 -3.17 10.83 -1.26
N MET A 37 -4.21 10.32 -0.59
CA MET A 37 -5.32 9.67 -1.26
C MET A 37 -6.32 10.69 -1.81
N ASN A 38 -6.71 10.53 -3.08
CA ASN A 38 -7.81 11.29 -3.66
C ASN A 38 -9.17 11.00 -2.98
N ASN A 39 -9.34 9.83 -2.36
CA ASN A 39 -10.57 9.45 -1.67
C ASN A 39 -10.25 8.80 -0.31
N SER A 40 -10.19 9.63 0.73
CA SER A 40 -9.93 9.23 2.11
C SER A 40 -11.01 8.32 2.69
N ASN A 41 -12.27 8.39 2.22
CA ASN A 41 -13.35 7.49 2.64
C ASN A 41 -13.06 6.03 2.27
N SER A 42 -12.28 5.79 1.21
CA SER A 42 -11.87 4.45 0.80
C SER A 42 -10.73 3.87 1.63
N TYR A 43 -10.10 4.66 2.50
CA TYR A 43 -8.94 4.27 3.30
C TYR A 43 -9.19 3.00 4.13
N SER A 44 -10.26 2.97 4.93
CA SER A 44 -10.53 1.87 5.85
C SER A 44 -10.74 0.55 5.12
N VAL A 45 -11.46 0.59 4.00
CA VAL A 45 -11.74 -0.60 3.16
C VAL A 45 -10.47 -1.09 2.47
N LEU A 46 -9.67 -0.17 1.89
CA LEU A 46 -8.43 -0.52 1.21
C LEU A 46 -7.38 -1.05 2.20
N ARG A 47 -7.26 -0.43 3.37
CA ARG A 47 -6.43 -0.89 4.47
C ARG A 47 -6.80 -2.31 4.90
N ALA A 48 -8.06 -2.56 5.24
CA ALA A 48 -8.52 -3.88 5.67
C ALA A 48 -8.23 -4.96 4.61
N ARG A 49 -8.50 -4.65 3.34
CA ARG A 49 -8.25 -5.58 2.22
C ARG A 49 -6.78 -5.91 2.02
N LEU A 50 -5.88 -4.94 2.15
CA LEU A 50 -4.45 -5.16 1.99
C LEU A 50 -3.81 -5.81 3.23
N MET A 51 -4.31 -5.50 4.43
CA MET A 51 -3.91 -6.18 5.67
C MET A 51 -4.32 -7.66 5.62
N ASN A 52 -5.56 -7.95 5.19
CA ASN A 52 -6.04 -9.33 5.04
C ASN A 52 -5.22 -10.12 4.00
N LYS A 53 -4.70 -9.44 2.96
CA LYS A 53 -3.77 -10.04 1.99
C LYS A 53 -2.32 -10.14 2.48
N HIS A 54 -2.03 -9.75 3.72
CA HIS A 54 -0.69 -9.70 4.30
C HIS A 54 0.32 -8.84 3.48
N ILE A 55 -0.18 -7.84 2.75
CA ILE A 55 0.64 -6.94 1.94
C ILE A 55 1.16 -5.77 2.78
N ILE A 56 0.29 -5.21 3.63
CA ILE A 56 0.63 -4.12 4.54
C ILE A 56 0.54 -4.58 5.99
N ASP A 57 1.41 -4.01 6.80
CA ASP A 57 1.34 -4.02 8.24
C ASP A 57 0.61 -2.77 8.75
N GLY A 58 -0.25 -2.99 9.73
CA GLY A 58 -0.94 -1.92 10.44
C GLY A 58 -1.04 -2.21 11.93
N GLU A 59 -0.11 -3.01 12.48
CA GLU A 59 -0.09 -3.42 13.89
C GLU A 59 0.17 -2.21 14.80
N LYS A 60 0.96 -1.23 14.33
CA LYS A 60 1.17 0.03 15.04
C LYS A 60 0.05 1.04 14.77
N ARG A 61 -0.66 1.46 15.82
CA ARG A 61 -1.73 2.47 15.75
C ARG A 61 -1.21 3.77 15.13
N GLY A 62 -1.87 4.22 14.06
CA GLY A 62 -1.50 5.44 13.34
C GLY A 62 -0.40 5.25 12.28
N TYR A 63 0.09 4.03 12.07
CA TYR A 63 1.12 3.73 11.07
C TYR A 63 0.68 2.61 10.12
N LEU A 64 1.27 2.65 8.93
CA LEU A 64 1.09 1.74 7.81
C LEU A 64 2.45 1.49 7.18
N MET A 65 2.90 0.24 7.23
CA MET A 65 4.15 -0.17 6.60
C MET A 65 3.88 -1.28 5.59
N ILE A 66 4.69 -1.40 4.56
CA ILE A 66 4.58 -2.52 3.63
C ILE A 66 5.33 -3.72 4.23
N LYS A 67 4.70 -4.91 4.31
CA LYS A 67 5.34 -6.12 4.86
C LYS A 67 6.38 -6.75 3.93
N LEU A 68 6.40 -6.37 2.66
CA LEU A 68 7.25 -7.03 1.66
C LEU A 68 8.62 -6.33 1.56
N PRO A 69 9.74 -7.08 1.69
CA PRO A 69 11.05 -6.52 1.43
C PRO A 69 11.19 -6.13 -0.05
N ARG A 70 11.90 -5.03 -0.34
CA ARG A 70 12.14 -4.48 -1.69
C ARG A 70 10.90 -4.01 -2.44
N PHE A 71 9.85 -3.71 -1.70
CA PHE A 71 8.60 -3.29 -2.30
C PHE A 71 8.67 -1.97 -3.06
N LYS A 72 9.54 -1.04 -2.62
CA LYS A 72 9.71 0.26 -3.26
C LYS A 72 10.16 0.12 -4.73
N GLU A 73 11.03 -0.85 -5.00
CA GLU A 73 11.47 -1.21 -6.36
C GLU A 73 10.30 -1.74 -7.21
N PHE A 74 9.36 -2.46 -6.58
CA PHE A 74 8.17 -3.01 -7.25
C PHE A 74 7.12 -1.95 -7.62
N VAL A 75 6.98 -0.90 -6.81
CA VAL A 75 6.09 0.22 -7.13
C VAL A 75 6.64 1.07 -8.27
N ASP A 76 7.97 1.19 -8.35
CA ASP A 76 8.65 1.87 -9.45
C ASP A 76 8.34 1.18 -10.81
N LEU A 77 8.33 -0.17 -10.80
CA LEU A 77 7.94 -0.99 -11.96
C LEU A 77 6.47 -0.83 -12.38
N TRP A 78 5.61 -0.19 -11.59
CA TRP A 78 4.22 0.05 -12.00
C TRP A 78 4.06 1.19 -13.01
N GLY A 79 5.10 2.02 -13.20
CA GLY A 79 5.14 3.12 -14.17
C GLY A 79 4.17 4.27 -13.86
N ASP A 80 4.56 5.49 -14.23
CA ASP A 80 3.60 6.58 -14.43
C ASP A 80 2.84 6.31 -15.74
N ILE A 81 1.58 5.90 -15.62
CA ILE A 81 0.60 5.94 -16.73
C ILE A 81 -0.14 7.27 -16.65
#